data_AF-A0A1Y3BA47-F1
#
_entry.id   AF-A0A1Y3BA47-F1
#
_cell.length_a   1.000
_cell.length_b   1.000
_cell.length_c   1.000
_cell.angle_alpha   90.00
_cell.angle_beta   90.00
_cell.angle_gamma   90.00
#
_symmetry.space_group_name_H-M   'P 1'
#
loop_
_entity.id
_entity.type
_entity.pdbx_description
1 polymer ?
#
loop_
_entity_poly.entity_id
_entity_poly.type
_entity_poly.pdbx_seq_one_letter_code
_entity_poly.pdbx_strand_id
1 'polypeptide(L)' 'PGAFWTARSGVLRRGSLQRTLYEEIRLIDRVIIHPDYVDRGFLNDIALLHLDRPLQYR' A
#
# COMPACT_ATOMS: atom_id res chain seq x y z
N PRO A 1 -15.89 -7.80 7.19
CA PRO A 1 -14.44 -8.03 7.43
C PRO A 1 -13.66 -6.73 7.19
N GLY A 2 -13.14 -6.12 8.24
CA GLY A 2 -12.40 -4.85 8.13
C GLY A 2 -11.04 -5.04 7.47
N ALA A 3 -10.61 -4.07 6.67
CA ALA A 3 -9.26 -4.06 6.11
C ALA A 3 -8.23 -3.92 7.24
N PHE A 4 -7.24 -4.82 7.29
CA PHE A 4 -6.18 -4.81 8.31
C PHE A 4 -5.00 -3.91 7.95
N TRP A 5 -4.87 -3.53 6.67
CA TRP A 5 -3.72 -2.82 6.14
C TRP A 5 -4.08 -1.48 5.51
N THR A 6 -3.16 -0.53 5.57
CA THR A 6 -3.29 0.79 4.94
C THR A 6 -2.07 1.14 4.11
N ALA A 7 -2.27 1.73 2.94
CA ALA A 7 -1.22 2.45 2.22
C ALA A 7 -1.25 3.92 2.65
N ARG A 8 -0.07 4.49 2.93
CA ARG A 8 0.12 5.94 3.15
C ARG A 8 1.02 6.48 2.04
N SER A 9 0.46 7.33 1.19
CA SER A 9 1.13 7.92 0.03
C SER A 9 1.40 9.42 0.24
N GLY A 10 2.33 9.99 -0.53
CA GLY A 10 2.66 11.42 -0.45
C GLY A 10 3.46 11.84 0.80
N VAL A 11 4.07 10.88 1.50
CA VAL A 11 4.83 11.14 2.74
C VAL A 11 6.22 11.65 2.41
N LEU A 12 6.53 12.87 2.87
CA LEU A 12 7.90 13.42 2.76
C LEU A 12 8.80 12.99 3.93
N ARG A 13 8.27 12.98 5.17
CA ARG A 13 9.02 12.62 6.38
C ARG A 13 8.27 11.57 7.19
N ARG A 14 8.88 10.39 7.30
CA ARG A 14 8.38 9.30 8.16
C ARG A 14 8.46 9.73 9.64
N GLY A 15 7.37 9.54 10.40
CA GLY A 15 7.33 9.86 11.83
C GLY A 15 6.96 11.31 12.17
N SER A 16 6.78 12.19 11.18
CA SER A 16 6.20 13.51 11.41
C SER A 16 4.75 13.39 11.89
N LEU A 17 4.41 14.10 12.96
CA LEU A 17 3.03 14.25 13.43
C LEU A 17 2.23 15.20 12.52
N GLN A 18 2.91 16.08 11.79
CA GLN A 18 2.30 16.92 10.76
C GLN A 18 2.19 16.15 9.44
N ARG A 19 0.96 15.91 9.01
CA ARG A 19 0.65 15.42 7.66
C ARG A 19 0.88 16.54 6.65
N THR A 20 1.55 16.23 5.53
CA THR A 20 1.65 17.18 4.42
C THR A 20 0.32 17.28 3.65
N LEU A 21 0.17 18.34 2.83
CA LEU A 21 -1.01 18.57 2.00
C LEU A 21 -1.27 17.45 0.97
N TYR A 22 -0.23 16.69 0.64
CA TYR A 22 -0.27 15.62 -0.37
C TYR A 22 -0.37 14.23 0.25
N GLU A 23 -0.42 14.13 1.58
CA GLU A 23 -0.53 12.84 2.24
C GLU A 23 -1.94 12.27 2.16
N GLU A 24 -2.02 11.03 1.67
CA GLU A 24 -3.27 10.28 1.59
C GLU A 24 -3.13 8.91 2.22
N ILE A 25 -4.15 8.50 2.97
CA ILE A 25 -4.26 7.15 3.53
C ILE A 25 -5.41 6.43 2.80
N ARG A 26 -5.15 5.19 2.39
CA ARG A 26 -6.11 4.28 1.76
C ARG A 26 -6.09 2.94 2.44
N LEU A 27 -7.26 2.29 2.51
CA LEU A 27 -7.34 0.91 2.98
C LEU A 27 -6.93 -0.01 1.84
N ILE A 28 -6.28 -1.13 2.18
CA ILE A 28 -6.05 -2.21 1.22
C ILE A 28 -7.26 -3.15 1.28
N ASP A 29 -8.01 -3.26 0.20
CA ASP A 29 -9.18 -4.14 0.13
C ASP A 29 -8.82 -5.52 -0.46
N ARG A 30 -7.75 -5.62 -1.25
CA ARG A 30 -7.25 -6.87 -1.83
C ARG A 30 -5.73 -6.85 -1.97
N VAL A 31 -5.12 -7.97 -1.63
CA VAL A 31 -3.71 -8.28 -1.89
C VAL A 31 -3.66 -9.35 -2.97
N ILE A 32 -2.92 -9.10 -4.06
CA ILE A 32 -2.75 -10.03 -5.17
C ILE A 32 -1.27 -10.42 -5.22
N ILE A 33 -0.97 -11.63 -4.77
CA ILE A 33 0.38 -12.18 -4.77
C ILE A 33 0.69 -12.73 -6.16
N HIS A 34 1.93 -12.58 -6.64
CA HIS A 34 2.35 -13.21 -7.89
C HIS A 34 2.11 -14.74 -7.82
N PRO A 35 1.47 -15.36 -8.83
CA PRO A 35 1.08 -16.77 -8.77
C PRO A 35 2.26 -17.72 -8.57
N ASP A 36 3.43 -17.37 -9.12
CA ASP A 36 4.67 -18.16 -8.99
C ASP A 36 5.61 -17.66 -7.88
N TYR A 37 5.10 -16.93 -6.88
CA TYR A 37 5.91 -16.51 -5.74
C TYR A 37 6.42 -17.73 -4.95
N VAL A 38 7.74 -17.75 -4.69
CA VAL A 38 8.37 -18.77 -3.83
C VAL A 38 9.13 -18.05 -2.72
N ASP A 39 8.63 -18.22 -1.49
CA ASP A 39 9.23 -17.65 -0.28
C ASP A 39 10.72 -18.06 -0.13
N ARG A 40 11.00 -19.35 -0.33
CA ARG A 40 12.38 -19.85 -0.33
C ARG A 40 13.13 -19.36 -1.57
N GLY A 41 13.95 -18.33 -1.37
CA GLY A 41 14.79 -17.75 -2.41
C GLY A 41 14.21 -16.48 -3.05
N PHE A 42 13.08 -15.98 -2.52
CA PHE A 42 12.45 -14.73 -2.98
C PHE A 42 12.18 -14.70 -4.49
N LEU A 43 11.83 -15.85 -5.07
CA LEU A 43 11.53 -15.93 -6.50
C LEU A 43 10.18 -15.24 -6.75
N ASN A 44 10.15 -14.37 -7.75
CA ASN A 44 8.97 -13.59 -8.10
C ASN A 44 8.39 -12.80 -6.90
N ASP A 45 9.26 -12.21 -6.09
CA ASP A 45 8.89 -11.39 -4.92
C ASP A 45 8.27 -10.05 -5.36
N ILE A 46 7.02 -10.13 -5.84
CA ILE A 46 6.20 -9.00 -6.26
C ILE A 46 4.73 -9.28 -5.92
N ALA A 47 4.01 -8.23 -5.53
CA ALA A 47 2.58 -8.28 -5.29
C ALA A 47 1.93 -6.94 -5.70
N LEU A 48 0.62 -6.98 -5.98
CA LEU A 48 -0.20 -5.79 -6.17
C LEU A 48 -1.12 -5.59 -4.96
N LEU A 49 -1.24 -4.34 -4.54
CA LEU A 49 -2.21 -3.92 -3.52
C LEU A 49 -3.30 -3.12 -4.22
N HIS A 50 -4.54 -3.60 -4.13
CA HIS A 50 -5.70 -2.85 -4.58
C HIS A 50 -6.18 -1.94 -3.44
N LEU A 51 -6.43 -0.68 -3.77
CA LEU A 51 -6.88 0.32 -2.82
C LEU A 51 -8.41 0.35 -2.80
N ASP A 52 -8.99 0.57 -1.63
CA ASP A 52 -10.45 0.72 -1.45
C ASP A 52 -11.06 1.82 -2.33
N ARG A 53 -10.27 2.84 -2.65
CA ARG A 53 -10.62 3.90 -3.61
C ARG A 53 -9.35 4.51 -4.22
N PRO A 54 -9.44 5.11 -5.42
CA PRO A 54 -8.29 5.74 -6.07
C PRO A 54 -7.62 6.82 -5.23
N LEU A 55 -6.31 6.98 -5.42
CA LEU A 55 -5.59 8.18 -4.98
C LEU A 55 -5.99 9.37 -5.84
N GLN A 56 -5.93 10.56 -5.26
CA GLN A 56 -6.18 11.80 -5.99
C GLN A 56 -4.84 12.37 -6.41
N TYR A 57 -4.60 12.42 -7.72
CA TYR A 57 -3.46 13.15 -8.25
C TYR A 57 -3.77 14.64 -8.22
N ARG A 58 -2.96 15.40 -7.47
CA ARG A 58 -3.12 16.83 -7.23
C ARG A 58 -1.83 17.57 -7.50
#